data_AF-A0A3B9HQC8-F1
#
_entry.id   AF-A0A3B9HQC8-F1
#
_cell.length_a   1.000
_cell.length_b   1.000
_cell.length_c   1.000
_cell.angle_alpha   90.00
_cell.angle_beta   90.00
_cell.angle_gamma   90.00
#
_symmetry.space_group_name_H-M   'P 1'
#
loop_
_entity.id
_entity.type
_entity.pdbx_description
1 polymer ?
#
loop_
_entity_poly.entity_id
_entity_poly.type
_entity_poly.pdbx_seq_one_letter_code
_entity_poly.pdbx_strand_id
1 'polypeptide(L)'
;MPVSICIIQGLIDEHVPIDGGLQKKSIAAPKLMFSASETINLWVTANGCASEPLSTYDKKMNTTIHHYKNGRAGSEVIAYIIHDMGHAWPGSSRVPRMGSDKPSQHFPGNDIIWDFFRTHPRP
;
A
#
# COMPACT_ATOMS: atom_id res chain seq x y z
N MET A 1 3.37 -16.29 -13.64
CA MET A 1 3.34 -17.00 -12.35
C MET A 1 2.74 -16.07 -11.31
N PRO A 2 1.94 -16.57 -10.34
CA PRO A 2 1.48 -15.78 -9.19
C PRO A 2 2.68 -15.21 -8.42
N VAL A 3 2.54 -14.01 -7.86
CA VAL A 3 3.59 -13.35 -7.06
C VAL A 3 2.96 -12.72 -5.84
N SER A 4 3.56 -12.86 -4.65
CA SER A 4 3.05 -12.12 -3.50
C SER A 4 3.21 -10.61 -3.70
N ILE A 5 2.29 -9.83 -3.12
CA ILE A 5 2.23 -8.38 -3.28
C ILE A 5 2.11 -7.69 -1.92
N CYS A 6 2.91 -6.64 -1.73
CA CYS A 6 2.80 -5.70 -0.61
C CYS A 6 2.40 -4.32 -1.16
N ILE A 7 1.23 -3.83 -0.76
CA ILE A 7 0.72 -2.49 -1.11
C ILE A 7 0.79 -1.63 0.15
N ILE A 8 1.38 -0.44 0.05
CA ILE A 8 1.40 0.56 1.13
C ILE A 8 0.80 1.83 0.58
N GLN A 9 -0.28 2.30 1.20
CA GLN A 9 -1.09 3.41 0.71
C GLN A 9 -1.41 4.38 1.85
N GLY A 10 -1.26 5.68 1.58
CA GLY A 10 -1.73 6.73 2.47
C GLY A 10 -3.23 6.98 2.30
N LEU A 11 -3.97 7.04 3.40
CA LEU A 11 -5.42 7.30 3.37
C LEU A 11 -5.75 8.71 2.86
N ILE A 12 -4.89 9.68 3.14
CA ILE A 12 -5.08 11.09 2.78
C ILE A 12 -4.16 11.52 1.63
N ASP A 13 -3.63 10.57 0.85
CA ASP A 13 -2.81 10.87 -0.32
C ASP A 13 -3.65 11.56 -1.41
N GLU A 14 -3.25 12.75 -1.82
CA GLU A 14 -3.92 13.56 -2.84
C GLU A 14 -3.30 13.41 -4.24
N HIS A 15 -2.13 12.79 -4.33
CA HIS A 15 -1.47 12.39 -5.57
C HIS A 15 -1.93 11.01 -6.05
N VAL A 16 -2.28 10.10 -5.15
CA VAL A 16 -2.90 8.82 -5.45
C VAL A 16 -4.10 8.64 -4.52
N PRO A 17 -5.27 9.25 -4.84
CA PRO A 17 -6.42 9.23 -3.96
C PRO A 17 -6.87 7.80 -3.61
N ILE A 18 -7.22 7.58 -2.34
CA ILE A 18 -7.67 6.27 -1.85
C ILE A 18 -8.86 5.72 -2.66
N ASP A 19 -9.80 6.61 -3.01
CA ASP A 19 -11.00 6.31 -3.81
C ASP A 19 -10.73 6.38 -5.32
N GLY A 20 -9.49 6.62 -5.73
CA GLY A 20 -9.10 6.81 -7.12
C GLY A 20 -9.63 8.13 -7.70
N GLY A 21 -9.75 8.17 -9.03
CA GLY A 21 -10.21 9.35 -9.76
C GLY A 21 -9.09 10.31 -10.12
N LEU A 22 -9.46 11.55 -10.47
CA LEU A 22 -8.50 12.56 -10.91
C LEU A 22 -7.63 13.00 -9.73
N GLN A 23 -6.32 13.01 -9.92
CA GLN A 23 -5.37 13.50 -8.91
C GLN A 23 -5.73 14.93 -8.46
N LYS A 24 -5.75 15.16 -7.14
CA LYS A 24 -5.97 16.49 -6.55
C LYS A 24 -4.68 17.30 -6.49
N LYS A 25 -3.54 16.63 -6.32
CA LYS A 25 -2.20 17.18 -6.41
C LYS A 25 -1.37 16.39 -7.42
N SER A 26 -0.53 17.08 -8.19
CA SER A 26 0.42 16.45 -9.10
C SER A 26 1.60 17.40 -9.37
N ILE A 27 2.80 16.83 -9.53
CA ILE A 27 3.98 17.55 -10.03
C ILE A 27 3.95 17.75 -11.55
N ALA A 28 2.97 17.15 -12.23
CA ALA A 28 2.76 17.23 -13.67
C ALA A 28 1.25 17.41 -13.98
N ALA A 29 0.85 17.23 -15.24
CA ALA A 29 -0.56 17.19 -15.59
C ALA A 29 -1.29 16.07 -14.80
N PRO A 30 -2.42 16.38 -14.14
CA PRO A 30 -3.21 15.38 -13.40
C PRO A 30 -3.67 14.22 -14.28
N LYS A 31 -3.72 13.02 -13.71
CA LYS A 31 -4.20 11.79 -14.37
C LYS A 31 -5.33 11.15 -13.58
N LEU A 32 -6.11 10.30 -14.24
CA LEU A 32 -7.05 9.41 -13.57
C LEU A 32 -6.27 8.24 -12.96
N MET A 33 -6.51 7.98 -11.68
CA MET A 33 -5.89 6.91 -10.91
C MET A 33 -6.92 5.84 -10.55
N PHE A 34 -6.50 4.58 -10.50
CA PHE A 34 -7.28 3.55 -9.82
C PHE A 34 -7.31 3.83 -8.32
N SER A 35 -8.42 3.47 -7.69
CA SER A 35 -8.54 3.40 -6.25
C SER A 35 -7.62 2.33 -5.67
N ALA A 36 -7.39 2.44 -4.36
CA ALA A 36 -6.66 1.43 -3.62
C ALA A 36 -7.38 0.07 -3.69
N SER A 37 -8.71 0.06 -3.58
CA SER A 37 -9.51 -1.16 -3.66
C SER A 37 -9.45 -1.82 -5.04
N GLU A 38 -9.52 -1.05 -6.13
CA GLU A 38 -9.32 -1.57 -7.49
C GLU A 38 -7.93 -2.18 -7.66
N THR A 39 -6.90 -1.51 -7.17
CA THR A 39 -5.51 -1.99 -7.26
C THR A 39 -5.30 -3.27 -6.45
N ILE A 40 -5.85 -3.35 -5.24
CA ILE A 40 -5.81 -4.55 -4.40
C ILE A 40 -6.54 -5.71 -5.10
N ASN A 41 -7.77 -5.47 -5.59
CA ASN A 41 -8.60 -6.48 -6.23
C ASN A 41 -7.97 -7.04 -7.51
N LEU A 42 -7.25 -6.20 -8.27
CA LEU A 42 -6.47 -6.63 -9.43
C LEU A 42 -5.48 -7.74 -9.03
N TRP A 43 -4.71 -7.53 -7.96
CA TRP A 43 -3.71 -8.50 -7.52
C TRP A 43 -4.32 -9.71 -6.83
N VAL A 44 -5.37 -9.53 -6.02
CA VAL A 44 -6.11 -10.63 -5.40
C VAL A 44 -6.64 -11.58 -6.47
N THR A 45 -7.22 -11.03 -7.54
CA THR A 45 -7.74 -11.82 -8.68
C THR A 45 -6.61 -12.45 -9.48
N ALA A 46 -5.57 -11.68 -9.80
CA ALA A 46 -4.40 -12.18 -10.55
C ALA A 46 -3.72 -13.35 -9.83
N ASN A 47 -3.61 -13.30 -8.50
CA ASN A 47 -3.05 -14.37 -7.69
C ASN A 47 -4.04 -15.49 -7.36
N GLY A 48 -5.35 -15.25 -7.47
CA GLY A 48 -6.39 -16.18 -7.05
C GLY A 48 -6.43 -16.35 -5.53
N CYS A 49 -6.20 -15.28 -4.78
CA CYS A 49 -6.35 -15.27 -3.33
C CYS A 49 -7.84 -15.33 -2.93
N ALA A 50 -8.12 -15.61 -1.66
CA ALA A 50 -9.46 -15.43 -1.11
C ALA A 50 -9.95 -13.99 -1.32
N SER A 51 -11.25 -13.80 -1.60
CA SER A 51 -11.83 -12.47 -1.86
C SER A 51 -11.98 -11.62 -0.60
N GLU A 52 -12.12 -12.26 0.56
CA GLU A 52 -12.23 -11.58 1.86
C GLU A 52 -10.89 -11.59 2.60
N PRO A 53 -10.36 -10.42 3.00
CA PRO A 53 -9.12 -10.34 3.75
C PRO A 53 -9.35 -10.59 5.24
N LEU A 54 -8.32 -11.12 5.91
CA LEU A 54 -8.19 -10.88 7.35
C LEU A 54 -7.80 -9.42 7.55
N SER A 55 -8.71 -8.64 8.12
CA SER A 55 -8.51 -7.21 8.37
C SER A 55 -8.22 -6.95 9.85
N THR A 56 -7.18 -6.17 10.12
CA THR A 56 -6.79 -5.76 11.49
C THR A 56 -6.41 -4.29 11.51
N TYR A 57 -6.50 -3.66 12.68
CA TYR A 57 -6.02 -2.30 12.90
C TYR A 57 -4.85 -2.33 13.89
N ASP A 58 -3.69 -1.86 13.45
CA ASP A 58 -2.53 -1.66 14.30
C ASP A 58 -2.54 -0.24 14.86
N LYS A 59 -2.76 -0.15 16.18
CA LYS A 59 -2.79 1.13 16.91
C LYS A 59 -1.44 1.84 16.94
N LYS A 60 -0.32 1.11 16.97
CA LYS A 60 1.02 1.70 17.05
C LYS A 60 1.44 2.31 15.72
N MET A 61 1.10 1.64 14.62
CA MET A 61 1.35 2.11 13.26
C MET A 61 0.27 3.04 12.71
N ASN A 62 -0.86 3.19 13.43
CA ASN A 62 -2.06 3.88 12.96
C ASN A 62 -2.49 3.43 11.55
N THR A 63 -2.60 2.11 11.36
CA THR A 63 -2.72 1.49 10.03
C THR A 63 -3.75 0.37 10.05
N THR A 64 -4.63 0.35 9.04
CA THR A 64 -5.44 -0.83 8.73
C THR A 64 -4.67 -1.77 7.82
N ILE A 65 -4.63 -3.05 8.14
CA ILE A 65 -3.94 -4.08 7.39
C ILE A 65 -4.97 -5.06 6.85
N HIS A 66 -4.99 -5.25 5.52
CA HIS A 66 -5.78 -6.26 4.84
C HIS A 66 -4.88 -7.37 4.32
N HIS A 67 -5.08 -8.59 4.80
CA HIS A 67 -4.29 -9.76 4.39
C HIS A 67 -5.15 -10.78 3.64
N TYR A 68 -4.95 -10.85 2.34
CA TYR A 68 -5.57 -11.82 1.44
C TYR A 68 -4.64 -13.03 1.27
N LYS A 69 -5.09 -14.19 1.75
CA LYS A 69 -4.32 -15.44 1.79
C LYS A 69 -4.79 -16.43 0.71
N ASN A 70 -4.12 -17.59 0.67
CA ASN A 70 -4.50 -18.74 -0.14
C ASN A 70 -4.48 -18.49 -1.65
N GLY A 71 -3.59 -17.62 -2.12
CA GLY A 71 -3.34 -17.45 -3.55
C GLY A 71 -2.64 -18.67 -4.16
N ARG A 72 -2.71 -18.78 -5.49
CA ARG A 72 -2.03 -19.83 -6.24
C ARG A 72 -0.52 -19.80 -5.95
N ALA A 73 0.11 -20.97 -5.93
CA ALA A 73 1.52 -21.13 -5.57
C ALA A 73 1.90 -20.54 -4.19
N GLY A 74 0.93 -20.45 -3.26
CA GLY A 74 1.16 -19.88 -1.92
C GLY A 74 1.29 -18.36 -1.91
N SER A 75 0.94 -17.67 -3.00
CA SER A 75 0.99 -16.20 -3.07
C SER A 75 -0.04 -15.55 -2.14
N GLU A 76 0.27 -14.34 -1.69
CA GLU A 76 -0.59 -13.53 -0.85
C GLU A 76 -0.56 -12.04 -1.25
N VAL A 77 -1.60 -11.31 -0.86
CA VAL A 77 -1.64 -9.85 -1.01
C VAL A 77 -1.82 -9.24 0.37
N ILE A 78 -0.89 -8.37 0.76
CA ILE A 78 -0.97 -7.61 2.01
C ILE A 78 -1.06 -6.14 1.64
N ALA A 79 -2.11 -5.46 2.11
CA ALA A 79 -2.30 -4.03 1.91
C ALA A 79 -2.31 -3.30 3.25
N TYR A 80 -1.46 -2.27 3.36
CA TYR A 80 -1.35 -1.38 4.50
C TYR A 80 -1.96 -0.02 4.13
N ILE A 81 -3.03 0.37 4.83
CA ILE A 81 -3.68 1.68 4.70
C ILE A 81 -3.30 2.53 5.91
N ILE A 82 -2.40 3.49 5.71
CA ILE A 82 -1.85 4.35 6.79
C ILE A 82 -2.74 5.57 6.93
N HIS A 83 -3.39 5.73 8.10
CA HIS A 83 -4.51 6.68 8.25
C HIS A 83 -4.08 8.14 8.24
N ASP A 84 -2.86 8.43 8.69
CA ASP A 84 -2.32 9.79 8.83
C ASP A 84 -1.29 10.16 7.74
N MET A 85 -1.23 9.40 6.64
CA MET A 85 -0.22 9.60 5.59
C MET A 85 -0.81 10.10 4.27
N GLY A 86 -0.18 11.13 3.72
CA GLY A 86 -0.36 11.61 2.35
C GLY A 86 0.67 11.00 1.38
N HIS A 87 1.11 11.78 0.40
CA HIS A 87 2.09 11.37 -0.59
C HIS A 87 3.53 11.48 -0.08
N ALA A 88 3.96 10.51 0.70
CA ALA A 88 5.29 10.50 1.31
C ALA A 88 5.86 9.09 1.43
N TRP A 89 7.18 9.01 1.61
CA TRP A 89 7.83 7.74 1.96
C TRP A 89 7.56 7.41 3.43
N PRO A 90 6.86 6.32 3.75
CA PRO A 90 6.46 6.02 5.12
C PRO A 90 7.66 5.78 6.03
N GLY A 91 7.65 6.36 7.24
CA GLY A 91 8.73 6.24 8.21
C GLY A 91 9.99 7.06 7.86
N SER A 92 9.97 7.87 6.81
CA SER A 92 11.11 8.72 6.46
C SER A 92 11.30 9.85 7.49
N SER A 93 12.55 10.05 7.93
CA SER A 93 13.00 11.22 8.70
C SER A 93 13.67 12.29 7.83
N ARG A 94 13.76 12.07 6.51
CA ARG A 94 14.40 13.00 5.58
C ARG A 94 13.51 14.20 5.29
N VAL A 95 14.14 15.32 4.95
CA VAL A 95 13.44 16.53 4.45
C VAL A 95 12.58 16.13 3.24
N PRO A 96 11.27 16.47 3.22
CA PRO A 96 10.40 16.19 2.10
C PRO A 96 10.95 16.80 0.80
N ARG A 97 10.87 16.03 -0.29
CA ARG A 97 11.15 16.56 -1.62
C ARG A 97 9.99 17.44 -2.08
N MET A 98 10.23 18.28 -3.07
CA MET A 98 9.16 19.04 -3.71
C MET A 98 8.04 18.09 -4.18
N GLY A 99 6.80 18.37 -3.78
CA GLY A 99 5.63 17.54 -4.08
C GLY A 99 5.39 16.37 -3.10
N SER A 100 6.24 16.16 -2.10
CA SER A 100 5.98 15.18 -1.04
C SER A 100 5.29 15.81 0.17
N ASP A 101 4.35 15.09 0.77
CA ASP A 101 3.74 15.44 2.04
C ASP A 101 4.63 15.06 3.24
N LYS A 102 4.18 15.36 4.46
CA LYS A 102 4.85 14.92 5.68
C LYS A 102 4.67 13.40 5.86
N PRO A 103 5.75 12.62 6.04
CA PRO A 103 5.66 11.17 6.25
C PRO A 103 5.10 10.84 7.63
N SER A 104 4.28 9.78 7.70
CA SER A 104 3.90 9.17 8.98
C SER A 104 5.14 8.62 9.67
N GLN A 105 5.33 8.95 10.94
CA GLN A 105 6.48 8.51 11.75
C GLN A 105 6.22 7.18 12.46
N HIS A 106 4.97 6.71 12.41
CA HIS A 106 4.51 5.52 13.14
C HIS A 106 4.70 4.22 12.33
N PHE A 107 4.82 4.32 11.00
CA PHE A 107 4.90 3.17 10.11
C PHE A 107 6.35 2.86 9.70
N PRO A 108 6.89 1.68 10.05
CA PRO A 108 8.28 1.28 9.72
C PRO A 108 8.38 0.78 8.28
N GLY A 109 8.24 1.68 7.31
CA GLY A 109 8.06 1.31 5.90
C GLY A 109 9.21 0.51 5.30
N ASN A 110 10.46 0.88 5.59
CA ASN A 110 11.62 0.15 5.09
C ASN A 110 11.68 -1.27 5.63
N ASP A 111 11.44 -1.45 6.93
CA ASP A 111 11.53 -2.76 7.57
C ASP A 111 10.43 -3.69 7.05
N ILE A 112 9.20 -3.19 6.87
CA ILE A 112 8.09 -3.94 6.27
C ILE A 112 8.44 -4.38 4.83
N ILE A 113 8.98 -3.48 4.01
CA ILE A 113 9.37 -3.81 2.63
C ILE A 113 10.48 -4.87 2.63
N TRP A 114 11.50 -4.71 3.47
CA TRP A 114 12.60 -5.67 3.56
C TRP A 114 12.15 -7.04 4.04
N ASP A 115 11.36 -7.09 5.11
CA ASP A 115 10.82 -8.35 5.63
C ASP A 115 9.93 -9.03 4.60
N PHE A 116 9.10 -8.28 3.87
CA PHE A 116 8.27 -8.83 2.80
C PHE A 116 9.11 -9.55 1.74
N PHE A 117 10.16 -8.91 1.20
CA PHE A 117 11.00 -9.54 0.19
C PHE A 117 11.83 -10.71 0.76
N ARG A 118 12.28 -10.61 2.02
CA ARG A 118 13.03 -11.68 2.71
C ARG A 118 12.17 -12.93 2.89
N THR A 119 10.88 -12.79 3.18
CA THR A 119 9.96 -13.92 3.38
C THR A 119 9.31 -14.40 2.09
N HIS A 120 9.41 -13.63 1.01
CA HIS A 120 8.89 -13.96 -0.33
C HIS A 120 10.00 -13.98 -1.40
N PRO A 121 11.07 -14.78 -1.23
CA PRO A 121 12.10 -14.87 -2.26
C PRO A 121 11.49 -15.40 -3.56
N ARG A 122 11.83 -14.79 -4.69
CA ARG A 122 11.55 -15.41 -5.98
C ARG A 122 12.48 -16.61 -6.16
N PRO A 123 11.97 -17.76 -6.62
CA PRO A 123 12.80 -18.90 -7.01
C PRO A 123 13.78 -18.54 -8.12
#